data_AF-A0A3D3DLF3-F1
#
_entry.id   AF-A0A3D3DLF3-F1
#
_cell.length_a   1.000
_cell.length_b   1.000
_cell.length_c   1.000
_cell.angle_alpha   90.00
_cell.angle_beta   90.00
_cell.angle_gamma   90.00
#
_symmetry.space_group_name_H-M   'P 1'
#
loop_
_entity.id
_entity.type
_entity.pdbx_description
1 polymer ?
#
loop_
_entity_poly.entity_id
_entity_poly.type
_entity_poly.pdbx_seq_one_letter_code
_entity_poly.pdbx_strand_id
1 'polypeptide(L)'
;KTQLTANVNNWGPYYIARAKAVLDGTWSTANTWDGMAEGMVVMAPFTNMPADVAALATKTAESIRSGDLHPFTGPIRNQAGDVVVPAGAVADDGMLAGMKFYVEGVDDKLPE
;
A
#
# COMPACT_ATOMS: atom_id res chain seq x y z
N LYS A 1 -23.25 8.41 11.46
CA LYS A 1 -21.87 8.44 10.92
C LYS A 1 -21.75 7.28 9.93
N THR A 2 -21.14 7.48 8.77
CA THR A 2 -21.18 6.51 7.64
C THR A 2 -19.79 6.07 7.15
N GLN A 3 -18.71 6.70 7.63
CA GLN A 3 -17.35 6.40 7.18
C GLN A 3 -16.74 5.26 8.00
N LEU A 4 -16.16 4.26 7.34
CA LEU A 4 -15.49 3.15 8.03
C LEU A 4 -14.10 3.55 8.54
N THR A 5 -13.27 4.06 7.63
CA THR A 5 -11.92 4.59 7.89
C THR A 5 -11.50 5.42 6.66
N ALA A 6 -10.23 5.80 6.56
CA ALA A 6 -9.61 6.39 5.38
C ALA A 6 -8.13 6.00 5.33
N ASN A 7 -7.59 5.87 4.12
CA ASN A 7 -6.16 6.01 3.89
C ASN A 7 -5.81 7.50 4.01
N VAL A 8 -4.90 7.83 4.93
CA VAL A 8 -4.42 9.19 5.16
C VAL A 8 -2.97 9.28 4.68
N ASN A 9 -2.73 10.18 3.73
CA ASN A 9 -1.39 10.47 3.24
C ASN A 9 -0.72 11.51 4.15
N ASN A 10 0.37 11.11 4.81
CA ASN A 10 1.11 11.93 5.76
C ASN A 10 2.43 12.44 5.14
N TRP A 11 2.31 13.48 4.31
CA TRP A 11 3.45 14.05 3.58
C TRP A 11 4.36 14.97 4.41
N GLY A 12 3.91 15.40 5.58
CA GLY A 12 4.61 16.39 6.41
C GLY A 12 6.06 16.02 6.73
N PRO A 13 6.33 14.82 7.29
CA PRO A 13 7.69 14.37 7.58
C PRO A 13 8.59 14.34 6.35
N TYR A 14 8.07 13.84 5.22
CA TYR A 14 8.82 13.79 3.96
C TYR A 14 9.19 15.19 3.48
N TYR A 15 8.23 16.12 3.41
CA TYR A 15 8.51 17.50 2.98
C TYR A 15 9.51 18.22 3.88
N ILE A 16 9.40 18.04 5.20
CA ILE A 16 10.36 18.58 6.16
C ILE A 16 11.76 18.01 5.90
N ALA A 17 11.88 16.70 5.70
CA ALA A 17 13.16 16.04 5.41
C ALA A 17 13.79 16.54 4.11
N ARG A 18 13.01 16.66 3.03
CA ARG A 18 13.50 17.16 1.73
C ARG A 18 13.92 18.63 1.81
N ALA A 19 13.15 19.49 2.49
CA ALA A 19 13.50 20.90 2.68
C ALA A 19 14.77 21.07 3.52
N LYS A 20 14.92 20.29 4.61
CA LYS A 20 16.15 20.25 5.41
C LYS A 20 17.35 19.84 4.58
N ALA A 21 17.24 18.79 3.76
CA ALA A 21 18.33 18.37 2.89
C ALA A 21 18.80 19.48 1.93
N VAL A 22 17.89 20.33 1.44
CA VAL A 22 18.26 21.50 0.63
C VAL A 22 18.99 22.54 1.47
N LEU A 23 18.45 22.90 2.64
CA LEU A 23 19.08 23.86 3.56
C LEU A 23 20.49 23.43 3.99
N ASP A 24 20.67 22.13 4.21
CA ASP A 24 21.93 21.53 4.66
C ASP A 24 22.89 21.23 3.48
N GLY A 25 22.48 21.50 2.23
CA GLY A 25 23.29 21.22 1.03
C GLY A 25 23.52 19.73 0.75
N THR A 26 22.73 18.84 1.35
CA THR A 26 22.84 17.37 1.21
C THR A 26 21.79 16.77 0.28
N TRP A 27 20.93 17.61 -0.31
CA TRP A 27 19.89 17.15 -1.23
C TRP A 27 20.50 16.47 -2.46
N SER A 28 19.94 15.32 -2.82
CA SER A 28 20.23 14.60 -4.06
C SER A 28 18.95 14.04 -4.68
N THR A 29 18.99 13.77 -5.98
CA THR A 29 17.87 13.15 -6.71
C THR A 29 17.69 11.71 -6.27
N ALA A 30 16.46 11.32 -5.98
CA ALA A 30 16.09 9.95 -5.63
C ALA A 30 14.63 9.70 -6.02
N ASN A 31 14.29 8.43 -6.23
CA ASN A 31 12.91 7.96 -6.27
C ASN A 31 12.49 7.53 -4.86
N THR A 32 11.25 7.77 -4.48
CA THR A 32 10.72 7.43 -3.16
C THR A 32 9.41 6.70 -3.32
N TRP A 33 9.27 5.57 -2.62
CA TRP A 33 8.03 4.81 -2.51
C TRP A 33 7.92 4.29 -1.08
N ASP A 34 7.44 5.17 -0.20
CA ASP A 34 7.29 4.87 1.21
C ASP A 34 5.84 4.50 1.54
N GLY A 35 5.65 3.61 2.50
CA GLY A 35 4.36 3.04 2.86
C GLY A 35 3.98 3.30 4.31
N MET A 36 3.38 2.28 4.94
CA MET A 36 2.98 2.33 6.34
C MET A 36 4.17 2.25 7.30
N ALA A 37 5.23 1.54 6.94
CA ALA A 37 6.42 1.36 7.78
C ALA A 37 7.14 2.70 8.05
N GLU A 38 7.29 3.52 7.00
CA GLU A 38 7.88 4.85 7.05
C GLU A 38 6.88 5.93 7.52
N GLY A 39 5.60 5.57 7.64
CA GLY A 39 4.53 6.46 8.10
C GLY A 39 4.06 7.48 7.07
N MET A 40 4.35 7.27 5.78
CA MET A 40 3.83 8.08 4.68
C MET A 40 2.35 7.81 4.42
N VAL A 41 1.91 6.58 4.70
CA VAL A 41 0.50 6.17 4.68
C VAL A 41 0.09 5.74 6.09
N VAL A 42 -1.03 6.26 6.59
CA VAL A 42 -1.59 5.87 7.89
C VAL A 42 -3.10 5.64 7.79
N MET A 43 -3.63 4.75 8.62
CA MET A 43 -5.08 4.53 8.68
C MET A 43 -5.73 5.49 9.65
N ALA A 44 -6.84 6.12 9.24
CA ALA A 44 -7.72 6.82 10.16
C ALA A 44 -8.40 5.82 11.13
N PRO A 45 -9.01 6.29 12.25
CA PRO A 45 -9.69 5.40 13.17
C PRO A 45 -10.74 4.52 12.49
N PHE A 46 -10.75 3.23 12.83
CA PHE A 46 -11.77 2.29 12.41
C PHE A 46 -13.06 2.54 13.20
N THR A 47 -14.11 3.02 12.53
CA THR A 47 -15.38 3.40 13.15
C THR A 47 -16.56 2.84 12.38
N ASN A 48 -17.76 2.88 12.97
CA ASN A 48 -19.02 2.44 12.33
C ASN A 48 -18.99 0.97 11.87
N MET A 49 -18.28 0.11 12.59
CA MET A 49 -18.17 -1.33 12.34
C MET A 49 -18.16 -2.12 13.66
N PRO A 50 -18.47 -3.43 13.64
CA PRO A 50 -18.33 -4.30 14.80
C PRO A 50 -16.90 -4.34 15.36
N ALA A 51 -16.77 -4.65 16.65
CA ALA A 51 -15.49 -4.63 17.35
C ALA A 51 -14.49 -5.66 16.80
N ASP A 52 -14.96 -6.85 16.42
CA ASP A 52 -14.14 -7.89 15.80
C ASP A 52 -13.60 -7.46 14.43
N VAL A 53 -14.41 -6.75 13.64
CA VAL A 53 -13.99 -6.18 12.35
C VAL A 53 -12.93 -5.09 12.55
N ALA A 54 -13.13 -4.18 13.52
CA ALA A 54 -12.14 -3.16 13.85
C ALA A 54 -10.81 -3.78 14.34
N ALA A 55 -10.87 -4.84 15.14
CA ALA A 55 -9.69 -5.56 15.61
C ALA A 55 -8.95 -6.26 14.46
N LEU A 56 -9.67 -6.90 13.54
CA LEU A 56 -9.09 -7.52 12.34
C LEU A 56 -8.43 -6.47 11.43
N ALA A 57 -9.09 -5.33 11.20
CA ALA A 57 -8.55 -4.24 10.40
C ALA A 57 -7.27 -3.65 11.02
N THR A 58 -7.28 -3.45 12.35
CA THR A 58 -6.10 -2.98 13.09
C THR A 58 -4.94 -3.96 12.98
N LYS A 59 -5.19 -5.25 13.21
CA LYS A 59 -4.17 -6.30 13.05
C LYS A 59 -3.61 -6.34 11.64
N THR A 60 -4.46 -6.23 10.62
CA THR A 60 -4.05 -6.24 9.22
C THR A 60 -3.18 -5.05 8.88
N ALA A 61 -3.55 -3.84 9.32
CA ALA A 61 -2.74 -2.64 9.14
C ALA A 61 -1.37 -2.77 9.80
N GLU A 62 -1.31 -3.32 11.02
CA GLU A 62 -0.04 -3.58 11.70
C GLU A 62 0.82 -4.62 11.00
N SER A 63 0.23 -5.70 10.46
CA SER A 63 0.98 -6.69 9.67
C SER A 63 1.53 -6.12 8.36
N ILE A 64 0.82 -5.17 7.73
CA ILE A 64 1.35 -4.45 6.57
C ILE A 64 2.48 -3.51 7.01
N ARG A 65 2.30 -2.80 8.12
CA ARG A 65 3.31 -1.88 8.67
C ARG A 65 4.59 -2.61 9.09
N SER A 66 4.49 -3.83 9.65
CA SER A 66 5.64 -4.63 10.07
C SER A 66 6.32 -5.36 8.91
N GLY A 67 5.64 -5.51 7.77
CA GLY A 67 6.09 -6.34 6.64
C GLY A 67 5.72 -7.82 6.77
N ASP A 68 5.00 -8.22 7.83
CA ASP A 68 4.50 -9.59 7.97
C ASP A 68 3.47 -9.94 6.88
N LEU A 69 2.80 -8.94 6.33
CA LEU A 69 1.87 -9.05 5.22
C LEU A 69 2.26 -8.08 4.09
N HIS A 70 2.63 -8.63 2.94
CA HIS A 70 2.74 -7.87 1.70
C HIS A 70 1.47 -8.08 0.86
N PRO A 71 0.72 -7.02 0.48
CA PRO A 71 -0.56 -7.17 -0.22
C PRO A 71 -0.49 -7.97 -1.52
N PHE A 72 0.63 -7.90 -2.24
CA PHE A 72 0.88 -8.62 -3.48
C PHE A 72 1.75 -9.86 -3.29
N THR A 73 1.43 -10.67 -2.27
CA THR A 73 2.02 -11.99 -2.08
C THR A 73 1.17 -13.04 -2.79
N GLY A 74 1.80 -13.89 -3.60
CA GLY A 74 1.12 -14.92 -4.37
C GLY A 74 0.61 -16.10 -3.54
N PRO A 75 -0.29 -16.92 -4.10
CA PRO A 75 -0.65 -16.94 -5.52
C PRO A 75 -1.64 -15.84 -5.90
N ILE A 76 -1.32 -15.06 -6.94
CA ILE A 76 -2.22 -14.09 -7.54
C ILE A 76 -2.45 -14.47 -8.99
N ARG A 77 -3.72 -14.51 -9.39
CA ARG A 77 -4.17 -14.69 -10.78
C ARG A 77 -4.74 -13.40 -11.33
N ASN A 78 -4.58 -13.17 -12.63
CA ASN A 78 -5.28 -12.11 -13.34
C ASN A 78 -6.74 -12.52 -13.65
N GLN A 79 -7.53 -11.62 -14.25
CA GLN A 79 -8.89 -11.90 -14.70
C GLN A 79 -9.03 -13.05 -15.72
N ALA A 80 -7.96 -13.37 -16.46
CA ALA A 80 -7.94 -14.50 -17.40
C ALA A 80 -7.63 -15.84 -16.72
N GLY A 81 -7.31 -15.83 -15.41
CA GLY A 81 -6.94 -17.01 -14.63
C GLY A 81 -5.44 -17.34 -14.67
N ASP A 82 -4.62 -16.58 -15.38
CA ASP A 82 -3.17 -16.78 -15.45
C ASP A 82 -2.51 -16.38 -14.13
N VAL A 83 -1.55 -17.17 -13.66
CA VAL A 83 -0.76 -16.84 -12.48
C VAL A 83 0.20 -15.71 -12.81
N VAL A 84 0.06 -14.57 -12.12
CA VAL A 84 0.91 -13.37 -12.28
C VAL A 84 1.89 -13.19 -11.13
N VAL A 85 1.56 -13.69 -9.93
CA VAL A 85 2.51 -13.82 -8.81
C VAL A 85 2.46 -15.26 -8.31
N PRO A 86 3.55 -16.04 -8.42
CA PRO A 86 3.60 -17.43 -7.94
C PRO A 86 3.35 -17.56 -6.45
N ALA A 87 2.88 -18.72 -6.00
CA ALA A 87 2.63 -18.99 -4.58
C ALA A 87 3.88 -18.73 -3.72
N GLY A 88 3.73 -17.93 -2.67
CA GLY A 88 4.82 -17.57 -1.76
C GLY A 88 5.80 -16.51 -2.28
N ALA A 89 5.70 -16.09 -3.54
CA ALA A 89 6.47 -14.96 -4.06
C ALA A 89 5.79 -13.63 -3.70
N VAL A 90 6.59 -12.58 -3.50
CA VAL A 90 6.09 -11.20 -3.36
C VAL A 90 6.40 -10.48 -4.67
N ALA A 91 5.41 -9.77 -5.22
CA ALA A 91 5.63 -8.95 -6.41
C ALA A 91 6.68 -7.86 -6.14
N ASP A 92 7.59 -7.63 -7.09
CA ASP A 92 8.56 -6.55 -7.02
C ASP A 92 7.95 -5.19 -7.43
N ASP A 93 8.58 -4.11 -6.97
CA ASP A 93 8.12 -2.74 -7.25
C ASP A 93 8.07 -2.41 -8.74
N GLY A 94 8.91 -3.03 -9.58
CA GLY A 94 8.90 -2.83 -11.02
C GLY A 94 7.62 -3.39 -11.67
N MET A 95 7.22 -4.59 -11.27
CA MET A 95 5.93 -5.18 -11.64
C MET A 95 4.78 -4.31 -11.17
N LEU A 96 4.81 -3.83 -9.91
CA LEU A 96 3.73 -3.01 -9.35
C LEU A 96 3.62 -1.66 -10.07
N ALA A 97 4.74 -0.97 -10.32
CA ALA A 97 4.77 0.29 -11.05
C ALA A 97 4.30 0.16 -12.51
N GLY A 98 4.51 -1.01 -13.12
CA GLY A 98 4.09 -1.34 -14.48
C GLY A 98 2.75 -2.08 -14.57
N MET A 99 2.00 -2.21 -13.48
CA MET A 99 0.83 -3.09 -13.43
C MET A 99 -0.26 -2.67 -14.41
N LYS A 100 -0.58 -3.56 -15.34
CA LYS A 100 -1.59 -3.39 -16.40
C LYS A 100 -2.49 -4.62 -16.53
N PHE A 101 -2.92 -5.16 -15.40
CA PHE A 101 -3.92 -6.22 -15.33
C PHE A 101 -4.77 -6.01 -14.07
N TYR A 102 -5.99 -6.57 -14.06
CA TYR A 102 -6.73 -6.77 -12.83
C TYR A 102 -6.61 -8.22 -12.35
N VAL A 103 -6.73 -8.40 -11.04
CA VAL A 103 -6.76 -9.72 -10.42
C VAL A 103 -8.08 -10.44 -10.70
N GLU A 104 -8.09 -11.76 -10.53
CA GLU A 104 -9.30 -12.57 -10.56
C GLU A 104 -10.39 -12.01 -9.63
N GLY A 105 -11.63 -11.95 -10.11
CA GLY A 105 -12.79 -11.43 -9.37
C GLY A 105 -13.08 -9.94 -9.56
N VAL A 106 -12.24 -9.19 -10.29
CA VAL A 106 -12.60 -7.87 -10.81
C VAL A 106 -13.41 -8.05 -12.09
N ASP A 107 -14.44 -7.23 -12.32
CA ASP A 107 -15.31 -7.31 -13.52
C ASP A 107 -14.98 -6.26 -14.59
N ASP A 108 -14.20 -5.24 -14.24
CA ASP A 108 -13.86 -4.14 -15.14
C ASP A 108 -12.89 -4.55 -16.25
N LYS A 109 -12.82 -3.76 -17.33
CA LYS A 109 -11.82 -3.94 -18.39
C LYS A 109 -10.89 -2.74 -18.42
N LEU A 110 -9.58 -3.00 -18.45
CA LEU A 110 -8.62 -1.92 -18.62
C LEU A 110 -8.90 -1.16 -19.93
N PRO A 111 -8.86 0.19 -19.90
CA PRO A 111 -8.92 0.99 -21.12
C PRO A 111 -7.79 0.65 -22.10
N GLU A 112 -8.07 0.81 -23.40
CA GLU A 112 -7.08 0.69 -24.49
C GLU A 112 -6.15 1.90 -24.58
#